data_AF-A0A1H8GJD4-F1
#
_entry.id   AF-A0A1H8GJD4-F1
#
_cell.length_a   1.000
_cell.length_b   1.000
_cell.length_c   1.000
_cell.angle_alpha   90.00
_cell.angle_beta   90.00
_cell.angle_gamma   90.00
#
_symmetry.space_group_name_H-M   'P 1'
#
loop_
_entity.id
_entity.type
_entity.pdbx_description
1 polymer ?
#
loop_
_entity_poly.entity_id
_entity_poly.type
_entity_poly.pdbx_seq_one_letter_code
_entity_poly.pdbx_strand_id
1 'polypeptide(L)' 'MTKTILKNKKDGTYGTLEYSMFGGSVHWFDGEILGKSLGESIQNILGRWDIVPLPEGYEVGEYGGVKKIEK' A
#
# COMPACT_ATOMS: atom_id res chain seq x y z
N MET A 1 -13.20 7.90 3.63
CA MET A 1 -13.12 7.07 2.41
C MET A 1 -12.26 5.86 2.74
N THR A 2 -12.73 4.64 2.50
CA THR A 2 -11.96 3.42 2.77
C THR A 2 -10.86 3.28 1.71
N LYS A 3 -9.59 3.25 2.12
CA LYS A 3 -8.48 3.01 1.19
C LYS A 3 -8.38 1.53 0.84
N THR A 4 -8.00 1.23 -0.41
CA THR A 4 -7.71 -0.15 -0.84
C THR A 4 -6.35 -0.56 -0.29
N ILE A 5 -6.33 -1.64 0.49
CA ILE A 5 -5.10 -2.20 1.06
C ILE A 5 -4.49 -3.21 0.10
N LEU A 6 -3.18 -3.16 0.00
CA LEU A 6 -2.37 -4.00 -0.86
C LEU A 6 -1.32 -4.73 -0.04
N LYS A 7 -0.99 -5.96 -0.43
CA LYS A 7 0.15 -6.74 0.08
C LYS A 7 1.11 -7.09 -1.05
N ASN A 8 2.39 -6.76 -0.88
CA ASN A 8 3.41 -7.07 -1.85
C ASN A 8 3.66 -8.58 -1.89
N LYS A 9 3.66 -9.15 -3.10
CA LYS A 9 3.84 -10.60 -3.32
C LYS A 9 5.24 -11.10 -2.99
N LYS A 10 6.25 -10.21 -3.07
CA LYS A 10 7.67 -10.57 -2.92
C LYS A 10 8.10 -10.60 -1.46
N ASP A 11 7.80 -9.55 -0.71
CA ASP A 11 8.30 -9.35 0.67
C ASP A 11 7.19 -9.30 1.73
N GLY A 12 5.92 -9.30 1.32
CA GLY A 12 4.78 -9.27 2.24
C GLY A 12 4.49 -7.89 2.83
N THR A 13 5.17 -6.83 2.39
CA THR A 13 4.94 -5.45 2.82
C THR A 13 3.50 -5.02 2.50
N TYR A 14 2.88 -4.26 3.40
CA TYR A 14 1.55 -3.72 3.18
C TYR A 14 1.61 -2.27 2.72
N GLY A 15 0.68 -1.89 1.86
CA GLY A 15 0.54 -0.52 1.39
C GLY A 15 -0.90 -0.17 1.07
N THR A 16 -1.15 1.08 0.67
CA THR A 16 -2.43 1.48 0.09
C THR A 16 -2.30 1.91 -1.35
N LEU A 17 -3.36 1.68 -2.12
CA LEU A 17 -3.47 2.15 -3.48
C LEU A 17 -4.04 3.57 -3.51
N GLU A 18 -3.31 4.47 -4.16
CA GLU A 18 -3.81 5.75 -4.66
C GLU A 18 -3.97 5.62 -6.18
N TYR A 19 -5.18 5.84 -6.70
CA TYR A 19 -5.45 5.69 -8.14
C TYR A 19 -5.99 7.00 -8.73
N SER A 20 -5.52 7.35 -9.92
CA SER A 20 -5.89 8.53 -10.69
C SER A 20 -6.14 8.17 -12.16
N MET A 21 -6.59 9.15 -12.95
CA MET A 21 -6.75 8.97 -14.40
C MET A 21 -5.44 8.66 -15.14
N PHE A 22 -4.29 8.92 -14.53
CA PHE A 22 -2.95 8.72 -15.12
C PHE A 22 -2.27 7.43 -14.64
N GLY A 23 -2.93 6.64 -13.79
CA GLY A 23 -2.38 5.43 -13.19
C GLY A 23 -2.52 5.41 -11.67
N GLY A 24 -1.88 4.42 -11.04
CA GLY A 24 -1.87 4.24 -9.60
C GLY A 24 -0.47 4.32 -9.00
N SER A 25 -0.43 4.62 -7.71
CA SER A 25 0.76 4.53 -6.88
C SER A 25 0.43 3.76 -5.61
N VAL A 26 1.40 2.99 -5.12
CA VAL A 26 1.30 2.30 -3.84
C VAL A 26 2.10 3.07 -2.81
N HIS A 27 1.51 3.34 -1.65
CA HIS A 27 2.18 3.97 -0.51
C HIS A 27 2.39 2.92 0.59
N TRP A 28 3.61 2.76 1.09
CA TRP A 28 3.95 1.79 2.15
C TRP A 28 4.93 2.40 3.15
N PHE A 29 5.09 1.77 4.31
CA PHE A 29 6.17 2.10 5.24
C PHE A 29 7.26 1.04 5.19
N ASP A 30 8.52 1.48 5.16
CA ASP A 30 9.70 0.67 5.42
C ASP A 30 10.36 1.18 6.71
N GLY A 31 10.01 0.55 7.84
CA GLY A 31 10.23 1.13 9.17
C GLY A 31 9.42 2.42 9.34
N GLU A 32 10.11 3.53 9.64
CA GLU A 32 9.50 4.87 9.78
C GLU A 32 9.44 5.66 8.48
N ILE A 33 10.07 5.15 7.40
CA ILE A 33 10.21 5.87 6.14
C ILE A 33 8.99 5.56 5.25
N LEU A 34 8.31 6.61 4.79
CA LEU A 34 7.25 6.49 3.81
C LEU A 34 7.84 6.25 2.41
N GLY A 35 7.55 5.08 1.83
CA GLY A 35 7.81 4.74 0.45
C GLY A 35 6.59 4.98 -0.45
N LYS A 36 6.85 5.37 -1.71
CA LYS A 36 5.84 5.52 -2.76
C LYS A 36 6.35 4.93 -4.07
N SER A 37 5.53 4.13 -4.75
CA SER A 37 5.84 3.68 -6.11
C SER A 37 5.63 4.81 -7.10
N LEU A 38 6.35 4.76 -8.21
CA LEU A 38 6.03 5.61 -9.35
C LEU A 38 4.61 5.31 -9.86
N GLY A 39 4.02 6.27 -10.56
CA GLY A 39 2.74 6.09 -11.22
C GLY A 39 2.84 4.97 -12.25
N GLU A 40 2.04 3.92 -12.09
CA GLU A 40 2.05 2.72 -12.92
C GLU A 40 0.61 2.31 -13.29
N SER A 41 0.49 1.50 -14.34
CA SER A 41 -0.82 0.92 -14.69
C SER A 41 -1.34 0.03 -13.56
N ILE A 42 -2.66 -0.05 -13.42
CA ILE A 42 -3.27 -0.90 -12.40
C ILE A 42 -2.91 -2.37 -12.63
N GLN A 43 -2.77 -2.82 -13.88
CA GLN A 43 -2.35 -4.19 -14.19
C GLN A 43 -0.94 -4.48 -13.65
N ASN A 44 0.00 -3.55 -13.79
CA ASN A 44 1.36 -3.72 -13.28
C ASN A 44 1.41 -3.72 -11.75
N ILE A 45 0.58 -2.91 -11.10
CA ILE A 45 0.43 -2.92 -9.64
C ILE A 45 -0.09 -4.28 -9.18
N LEU A 46 -1.21 -4.75 -9.76
CA LEU A 46 -1.80 -6.04 -9.38
C LEU A 46 -0.94 -7.25 -9.75
N GLY A 47 0.01 -7.08 -10.68
CA GLY A 47 1.05 -8.07 -10.95
C GLY A 47 1.99 -8.30 -9.77
N ARG A 48 2.25 -7.28 -8.93
CA ARG A 48 3.18 -7.35 -7.78
C ARG A 48 2.50 -7.26 -6.42
N TRP A 49 1.25 -6.82 -6.38
CA TRP A 49 0.51 -6.57 -5.15
C TRP A 49 -0.85 -7.26 -5.21
N ASP A 50 -1.25 -7.91 -4.12
CA ASP A 50 -2.59 -8.46 -3.95
C ASP A 50 -3.47 -7.50 -3.16
N ILE A 51 -4.74 -7.36 -3.57
CA ILE A 51 -5.74 -6.64 -2.78
C ILE A 51 -6.15 -7.53 -1.61
N VAL A 52 -6.04 -7.01 -0.40
CA VAL A 52 -6.31 -7.75 0.84
C VAL A 52 -7.12 -6.88 1.81
N PRO A 53 -7.81 -7.47 2.80
CA PRO A 53 -8.28 -6.69 3.95
C PRO A 53 -7.10 -6.14 4.76
N LEU A 54 -7.32 -5.05 5.51
CA LEU A 54 -6.33 -4.58 6.47
C LEU A 54 -6.11 -5.65 7.56
N PRO A 55 -4.89 -6.18 7.74
CA PRO A 55 -4.62 -7.16 8.78
C PRO A 55 -4.74 -6.56 10.18
N GLU A 56 -5.08 -7.40 11.17
CA GLU A 56 -5.08 -6.99 12.58
C GLU A 56 -3.68 -6.53 13.03
N GLY A 57 -3.63 -5.51 13.89
CA GLY A 57 -2.37 -4.93 14.36
C GLY A 57 -1.68 -4.00 13.35
N TYR A 58 -2.37 -3.63 12.27
CA TYR A 58 -1.92 -2.62 11.32
C TYR A 58 -2.94 -1.48 11.23
N GLU A 59 -2.45 -0.30 10.87
CA GLU A 59 -3.26 0.86 10.57
C GLU A 59 -2.78 1.56 9.30
N VAL A 60 -3.66 2.35 8.70
CA VAL A 60 -3.28 3.29 7.65
C VAL A 60 -2.74 4.54 8.34
N GLY A 61 -1.43 4.74 8.26
CA GLY A 61 -0.75 5.91 8.79
C GLY A 61 -0.93 7.17 7.92
N GLU A 62 -0.21 8.21 8.30
CA GLU A 62 -0.19 9.47 7.54
C GLU A 62 0.23 9.24 6.08
N TYR A 63 -0.31 10.09 5.20
CA TYR A 63 -0.10 10.02 3.74
C TYR A 63 -0.53 8.69 3.09
N GLY A 64 -1.19 7.80 3.83
CA GLY A 64 -1.76 6.56 3.33
C GLY A 64 -0.81 5.37 3.31
N GLY A 65 0.36 5.39 3.93
CA GLY A 65 1.14 4.16 4.12
C GLY A 65 0.47 3.21 5.12
N VAL A 66 0.65 1.89 4.99
CA VAL A 66 0.22 0.94 6.03
C VAL A 66 1.39 0.69 6.99
N LYS A 67 1.18 0.91 8.29
CA LYS A 67 2.19 0.68 9.33
C LYS A 67 1.64 -0.23 10.43
N LYS A 68 2.55 -0.87 11.16
CA LYS A 68 2.21 -1.71 12.29
C LYS A 68 1.86 -0.82 13.49
N ILE A 69 0.82 -1.19 14.24
CA ILE A 69 0.48 -0.54 15.50
C ILE A 69 1.48 -1.08 16.53
N GLU A 70 2.47 -0.27 16.90
CA GLU A 70 3.29 -0.57 18.07
C GLU A 70 2.42 -0.38 19.32
N LYS A 71 2.44 -1.37 20.22
CA LYS A 71 1.76 -1.32 21.53
C LYS A 71 2.68 -0.75 22.58
#